data_AF-A0A0A8EGL6-F1
#
_entry.id   AF-A0A0A8EGL6-F1
#
_cell.length_a   1.000
_cell.length_b   1.000
_cell.length_c   1.000
_cell.angle_alpha   90.00
_cell.angle_beta   90.00
_cell.angle_gamma   90.00
#
_symmetry.space_group_name_H-M   'P 1'
#
loop_
_entity.id
_entity.type
_entity.pdbx_description
1 polymer ?
#
loop_
_entity_poly.entity_id
_entity_poly.type
_entity_poly.pdbx_seq_one_letter_code
_entity_poly.pdbx_strand_id
1 'polypeptide(L)'
;MPPHTDSPSPWDDAVRRATAATAAERPGGMDESCWDDVAMRGIVAMVLYALHLRERRAVDEIRWEAVLWHLRDDKHVEALVTAVLPGAGHDLTRTAPTGDPVAECWRWLTRTWDPNAPTKGSALTFMGPTHQPESLWVPDTPEFRWDGMSRGVGSGLPDPALEVGVNWAAGVVQSAITSESGGYGTHQRVKVKAGPLKGHRGYVRELGWVFNDEAQTVEGPAGYVVDLDDVEGLERLDADHLTRGRDHQWPRRPQGTLKVAPPPLRDPLPPRKTCGQDLEEILDRASNPEIVPPQLRQTIASAKEHHHLTLDAQATPAPQRFTWHVLMHWYQLTEHYADDQRADLYEVIIKRHLHDASPKHYLALREDDVPDLIARCMAAAE
;
A
#
# COMPACT_ATOMS: atom_id res chain seq x y z
N MET A 1 46.76 7.07 21.22
CA MET A 1 45.29 7.16 21.37
C MET A 1 44.72 5.83 20.93
N PRO A 2 43.99 5.10 21.78
CA PRO A 2 43.23 3.96 21.30
C PRO A 2 42.17 4.46 20.29
N PRO A 3 41.84 3.68 19.24
CA PRO A 3 40.76 4.03 18.34
C PRO A 3 39.47 4.14 19.15
N HIS A 4 38.77 5.27 19.06
CA HIS A 4 37.38 5.34 19.47
C HIS A 4 36.63 4.29 18.64
N THR A 5 36.26 3.18 19.25
CA THR A 5 35.18 2.34 18.74
C THR A 5 33.94 3.21 18.84
N ASP A 6 33.62 3.91 17.75
CA ASP A 6 32.37 4.64 17.60
C ASP A 6 31.26 3.63 17.87
N SER A 7 30.62 3.79 19.04
CA SER A 7 29.45 2.99 19.35
C SER A 7 28.42 3.29 18.26
N PRO A 8 27.81 2.26 17.64
CA PRO A 8 26.86 2.47 16.55
C PRO A 8 25.79 3.45 17.00
N SER A 9 25.40 4.38 16.12
CA SER A 9 24.38 5.35 16.47
C SER A 9 23.04 4.63 16.68
N PRO A 10 22.16 5.11 17.58
CA PRO A 10 20.85 4.47 17.76
C PRO A 10 20.00 4.45 16.48
N TRP A 11 20.24 5.38 15.54
CA TRP A 11 19.62 5.32 14.22
C TRP A 11 20.15 4.13 13.39
N ASP A 12 21.45 3.87 13.42
CA ASP A 12 22.05 2.71 12.73
C ASP A 12 21.55 1.39 13.32
N ASP A 13 21.35 1.32 14.65
CA ASP A 13 20.74 0.17 15.31
C ASP A 13 19.29 -0.05 14.83
N ALA A 14 18.50 1.01 14.70
CA ALA A 14 17.12 0.94 14.21
C ALA A 14 17.06 0.49 12.76
N VAL A 15 17.92 1.04 11.90
CA VAL A 15 18.06 0.63 10.50
C VAL A 15 18.47 -0.83 10.40
N ARG A 16 19.51 -1.26 11.15
CA ARG A 16 19.98 -2.66 11.16
C ARG A 16 18.85 -3.61 11.53
N ARG A 17 18.12 -3.31 12.61
CA ARG A 17 17.04 -4.18 13.10
C ARG A 17 15.86 -4.24 12.11
N ALA A 18 15.50 -3.10 11.51
CA ALA A 18 14.48 -3.05 10.47
C ALA A 18 14.89 -3.81 9.19
N THR A 19 16.16 -3.70 8.76
CA THR A 19 16.72 -4.47 7.65
C THR A 19 16.63 -5.97 7.92
N ALA A 20 17.02 -6.42 9.11
CA ALA A 20 16.96 -7.83 9.48
C ALA A 20 15.53 -8.38 9.43
N ALA A 21 14.55 -7.63 9.95
CA ALA A 21 13.15 -8.02 9.90
C ALA A 21 12.62 -8.07 8.45
N THR A 22 12.92 -7.04 7.65
CA THR A 22 12.48 -6.94 6.25
C THR A 22 13.07 -8.08 5.40
N ALA A 23 14.37 -8.36 5.57
CA ALA A 23 15.05 -9.44 4.86
C ALA A 23 14.53 -10.83 5.25
N ALA A 24 14.08 -11.03 6.48
CA ALA A 24 13.50 -12.29 6.93
C ALA A 24 12.12 -12.57 6.31
N GLU A 25 11.34 -11.52 6.02
CA GLU A 25 10.01 -11.63 5.41
C GLU A 25 10.06 -11.83 3.90
N ARG A 26 11.09 -11.32 3.22
CA ARG A 26 11.20 -11.38 1.76
C ARG A 26 11.93 -12.64 1.27
N PRO A 27 11.31 -13.47 0.42
CA PRO A 27 12.02 -14.52 -0.30
C PRO A 27 13.12 -13.91 -1.18
N GLY A 28 14.40 -14.15 -0.84
CA GLY A 28 15.54 -13.56 -1.54
C GLY A 28 16.25 -12.44 -0.77
N GLY A 29 15.73 -12.04 0.40
CA GLY A 29 16.29 -10.96 1.21
C GLY A 29 15.77 -9.59 0.79
N MET A 30 16.33 -8.54 1.39
CA MET A 30 15.99 -7.14 1.11
C MET A 30 16.75 -6.63 -0.13
N ASP A 31 16.06 -5.97 -1.05
CA ASP A 31 16.66 -5.32 -2.22
C ASP A 31 16.70 -3.79 -2.06
N GLU A 32 17.90 -3.21 -1.92
CA GLU A 32 18.08 -1.75 -1.81
C GLU A 32 17.78 -0.99 -3.12
N SER A 33 17.53 -1.67 -4.24
CA SER A 33 17.03 -1.06 -5.48
C SER A 33 15.50 -1.12 -5.62
N CYS A 34 14.84 -1.86 -4.71
CA CYS A 34 13.39 -2.01 -4.63
C CYS A 34 12.81 -0.95 -3.69
N TRP A 35 11.96 -0.10 -4.24
CA TRP A 35 11.29 0.96 -3.48
C TRP A 35 10.45 0.39 -2.32
N ASP A 36 9.74 -0.72 -2.55
CA ASP A 36 8.85 -1.33 -1.55
C ASP A 36 9.65 -1.79 -0.32
N ASP A 37 10.82 -2.39 -0.54
CA ASP A 37 11.69 -2.90 0.52
C ASP A 37 12.34 -1.76 1.32
N VAL A 38 12.78 -0.71 0.64
CA VAL A 38 13.31 0.50 1.27
C VAL A 38 12.24 1.23 2.08
N ALA A 39 10.99 1.28 1.58
CA ALA A 39 9.86 1.85 2.28
C ALA A 39 9.53 1.08 3.56
N MET A 40 9.36 -0.24 3.48
CA MET A 40 9.09 -1.08 4.66
C MET A 40 10.19 -0.92 5.73
N ARG A 41 11.46 -1.05 5.33
CA ARG A 41 12.60 -0.85 6.25
C ARG A 41 12.56 0.54 6.87
N GLY A 42 12.38 1.59 6.06
CA GLY A 42 12.38 2.98 6.51
C GLY A 42 11.29 3.22 7.55
N ILE A 43 10.06 2.77 7.29
CA ILE A 43 8.93 2.92 8.21
C ILE A 43 9.22 2.23 9.55
N VAL A 44 9.68 0.97 9.52
CA VAL A 44 10.01 0.21 10.74
C VAL A 44 11.15 0.88 11.51
N ALA A 45 12.20 1.34 10.82
CA ALA A 45 13.34 2.03 11.45
C ALA A 45 12.90 3.36 12.11
N MET A 46 12.05 4.13 11.46
CA MET A 46 11.51 5.38 12.00
C MET A 46 10.72 5.15 13.30
N VAL A 47 9.85 4.13 13.32
CA VAL A 47 9.08 3.79 14.53
C VAL A 47 10.00 3.31 15.65
N LEU A 48 10.94 2.40 15.36
CA LEU A 48 11.93 1.93 16.34
C LEU A 48 12.73 3.08 16.95
N TYR A 49 13.23 3.99 16.12
CA TYR A 49 14.04 5.13 16.56
C TYR A 49 13.22 6.14 17.37
N ALA A 50 11.99 6.45 16.94
CA ALA A 50 11.10 7.33 17.70
C ALA A 50 10.72 6.72 19.07
N LEU A 51 10.47 5.40 19.14
CA LEU A 51 10.23 4.70 20.40
C LEU A 51 11.46 4.70 21.31
N HIS A 52 12.67 4.51 20.75
CA HIS A 52 13.94 4.66 21.48
C HIS A 52 14.04 6.02 22.17
N LEU A 53 13.79 7.10 21.43
CA LEU A 53 13.85 8.47 21.96
C LEU A 53 12.77 8.72 23.01
N ARG A 54 11.54 8.27 22.75
CA ARG A 54 10.38 8.46 23.65
C ARG A 54 10.54 7.70 24.98
N GLU A 55 10.95 6.45 24.91
CA GLU A 55 11.02 5.54 26.07
C GLU A 55 12.38 5.58 26.76
N ARG A 56 13.39 6.20 26.13
CA ARG A 56 14.78 6.24 26.60
C ARG A 56 15.36 4.84 26.85
N ARG A 57 15.03 3.90 25.99
CA ARG A 57 15.49 2.50 26.03
C ARG A 57 16.30 2.19 24.79
N ALA A 58 17.28 1.30 24.88
CA ALA A 58 18.07 0.91 23.72
C ALA A 58 17.16 0.34 22.62
N VAL A 59 17.51 0.55 21.34
CA VAL A 59 16.68 0.11 20.21
C VAL A 59 16.41 -1.39 20.26
N ASP A 60 17.39 -2.21 20.65
CA ASP A 60 17.24 -3.66 20.76
C ASP A 60 16.30 -4.10 21.91
N GLU A 61 16.01 -3.21 22.86
CA GLU A 61 15.06 -3.46 23.95
C GLU A 61 13.62 -3.05 23.62
N ILE A 62 13.42 -2.29 22.54
CA ILE A 62 12.08 -1.90 22.08
C ILE A 62 11.34 -3.15 21.61
N ARG A 63 10.14 -3.37 22.13
CA ARG A 63 9.34 -4.55 21.81
C ARG A 63 8.67 -4.40 20.45
N TRP A 64 8.64 -5.47 19.65
CA TRP A 64 7.94 -5.45 18.35
C TRP A 64 6.45 -5.22 18.50
N GLU A 65 5.84 -5.60 19.62
CA GLU A 65 4.43 -5.36 19.88
C GLU A 65 4.09 -3.87 19.99
N ALA A 66 5.00 -3.06 20.56
CA ALA A 66 4.86 -1.61 20.60
C ALA A 66 5.04 -1.01 19.20
N VAL A 67 6.00 -1.53 18.41
CA VAL A 67 6.20 -1.12 17.01
C VAL A 67 4.93 -1.41 16.19
N LEU A 68 4.36 -2.60 16.30
CA LEU A 68 3.16 -2.99 15.56
C LEU A 68 1.94 -2.15 15.91
N TRP A 69 1.80 -1.73 17.17
CA TRP A 69 0.70 -0.83 17.57
C TRP A 69 0.73 0.48 16.77
N HIS A 70 1.92 1.09 16.59
CA HIS A 70 2.08 2.31 15.80
C HIS A 70 1.94 2.07 14.29
N LEU A 71 2.20 0.86 13.81
CA LEU A 71 2.02 0.48 12.39
C LEU A 71 0.58 0.09 12.04
N ARG A 72 -0.38 0.36 12.91
CA ARG A 72 -1.81 0.15 12.63
C ARG A 72 -2.28 0.97 11.43
N ASP A 73 -1.80 2.20 11.32
CA ASP A 73 -2.02 3.09 10.19
C ASP A 73 -0.91 4.16 10.13
N ASP A 74 -0.87 4.89 9.03
CA ASP A 74 0.08 5.95 8.74
C ASP A 74 0.00 7.12 9.76
N LYS A 75 -1.20 7.42 10.26
CA LYS A 75 -1.43 8.55 11.18
C LYS A 75 -0.81 8.29 12.55
N HIS A 76 -0.82 7.05 13.04
CA HIS A 76 -0.13 6.70 14.28
C HIS A 76 1.39 6.85 14.15
N VAL A 77 1.96 6.43 13.02
CA VAL A 77 3.39 6.64 12.72
C VAL A 77 3.70 8.14 12.67
N GLU A 78 2.90 8.93 11.94
CA GLU A 78 3.08 10.38 11.83
C GLU A 78 2.98 11.06 13.20
N ALA A 79 1.96 10.73 14.00
CA ALA A 79 1.79 11.28 15.34
C ALA A 79 2.98 10.97 16.25
N LEU A 80 3.49 9.73 16.23
CA LEU A 80 4.68 9.35 17.00
C LEU A 80 5.92 10.14 16.55
N VAL A 81 6.20 10.14 15.24
CA VAL A 81 7.42 10.71 14.69
C VAL A 81 7.46 12.24 14.86
N THR A 82 6.36 12.92 14.55
CA THR A 82 6.28 14.39 14.63
C THR A 82 6.26 14.90 16.07
N ALA A 83 5.77 14.11 17.04
CA ALA A 83 5.83 14.47 18.45
C ALA A 83 7.24 14.33 19.05
N VAL A 84 8.04 13.35 18.58
CA VAL A 84 9.30 12.96 19.23
C VAL A 84 10.52 13.60 18.59
N LEU A 85 10.63 13.55 17.25
CA LEU A 85 11.89 13.91 16.58
C LEU A 85 12.28 15.39 16.68
N PRO A 86 11.37 16.38 16.60
CA PRO A 86 11.75 17.78 16.78
C PRO A 86 12.36 18.06 18.15
N GLY A 87 11.89 17.38 19.20
CA GLY A 87 12.46 17.48 20.56
C GLY A 87 13.86 16.90 20.69
N ALA A 88 14.27 16.03 19.76
CA ALA A 88 15.63 15.49 19.64
C ALA A 88 16.52 16.31 18.68
N GLY A 89 16.01 17.42 18.13
CA GLY A 89 16.78 18.32 17.27
C GLY A 89 16.70 18.01 15.77
N HIS A 90 15.86 17.06 15.37
CA HIS A 90 15.64 16.76 13.94
C HIS A 90 14.67 17.76 13.31
N ASP A 91 15.11 18.42 12.24
CA ASP A 91 14.26 19.31 11.45
C ASP A 91 13.52 18.51 10.37
N LEU A 92 12.24 18.26 10.62
CA LEU A 92 11.37 17.51 9.71
C LEU A 92 10.82 18.36 8.55
N THR A 93 11.12 19.66 8.51
CA THR A 93 10.65 20.52 7.42
C THR A 93 11.28 20.11 6.09
N ARG A 94 10.59 20.38 4.98
CA ARG A 94 11.11 20.09 3.63
C ARG A 94 12.36 20.88 3.28
N THR A 95 12.56 22.02 3.92
CA THR A 95 13.65 22.96 3.67
C THR A 95 14.85 22.74 4.58
N ALA A 96 14.78 21.76 5.48
CA ALA A 96 15.89 21.42 6.37
C ALA A 96 17.16 21.07 5.58
N PRO A 97 18.35 21.46 6.06
CA PRO A 97 19.61 21.09 5.42
C PRO A 97 19.77 19.58 5.27
N THR A 98 20.45 19.16 4.20
CA THR A 98 20.92 17.77 4.02
C THR A 98 21.99 17.44 5.07
N GLY A 99 22.06 16.18 5.48
CA GLY A 99 23.07 15.66 6.41
C GLY A 99 22.52 15.03 7.69
N ASP A 100 21.23 15.20 7.98
CA ASP A 100 20.54 14.45 9.02
C ASP A 100 19.86 13.21 8.41
N PRO A 101 20.41 12.00 8.59
CA PRO A 101 19.89 10.79 7.95
C PRO A 101 18.48 10.41 8.43
N VAL A 102 18.08 10.81 9.64
CA VAL A 102 16.74 10.55 10.19
C VAL A 102 15.73 11.44 9.48
N ALA A 103 16.00 12.75 9.44
CA ALA A 103 15.12 13.70 8.78
C ALA A 103 15.03 13.46 7.26
N GLU A 104 16.12 13.04 6.63
CA GLU A 104 16.12 12.62 5.22
C GLU A 104 15.25 11.39 4.97
N CYS A 105 15.32 10.37 5.85
CA CYS A 105 14.47 9.20 5.74
C CYS A 105 12.98 9.58 5.90
N TRP A 106 12.67 10.43 6.88
CA TRP A 106 11.30 10.92 7.08
C TRP A 106 10.76 11.68 5.87
N ARG A 107 11.55 12.63 5.33
CA ARG A 107 11.16 13.38 4.11
C ARG A 107 10.96 12.46 2.92
N TRP A 108 11.80 11.44 2.77
CA TRP A 108 11.65 10.46 1.71
C TRP A 108 10.36 9.63 1.86
N LEU A 109 10.01 9.24 3.09
CA LEU A 109 8.80 8.48 3.36
C LEU A 109 7.52 9.28 3.15
N THR A 110 7.56 10.60 3.40
CA THR A 110 6.38 11.48 3.40
C THR A 110 6.23 12.35 2.15
N ARG A 111 7.20 12.36 1.23
CA ARG A 111 7.05 13.06 -0.05
C ARG A 111 6.07 12.31 -0.95
N THR A 112 5.42 13.07 -1.82
CA THR A 112 4.65 12.51 -2.94
C THR A 112 5.59 12.07 -4.05
N TRP A 113 5.08 11.21 -4.91
CA TRP A 113 5.83 10.59 -5.99
C TRP A 113 5.18 10.92 -7.31
N ASP A 114 5.99 11.15 -8.35
CA ASP A 114 5.48 11.24 -9.71
C ASP A 114 5.20 9.82 -10.23
N PRO A 115 3.95 9.47 -10.57
CA PRO A 115 3.62 8.15 -11.11
C PRO A 115 4.28 7.85 -12.45
N ASN A 116 4.68 8.89 -13.19
CA ASN A 116 5.34 8.79 -14.49
C ASN A 116 6.88 8.84 -14.39
N ALA A 117 7.43 8.95 -13.18
CA ALA A 117 8.88 8.97 -13.01
C ALA A 117 9.53 7.70 -13.58
N PRO A 118 10.58 7.83 -14.40
CA PRO A 118 11.26 6.67 -14.98
C PRO A 118 11.88 5.80 -13.88
N THR A 119 11.63 4.50 -13.96
CA THR A 119 12.23 3.51 -13.04
C THR A 119 13.61 3.07 -13.54
N LYS A 120 14.65 3.19 -12.71
CA LYS A 120 15.97 2.60 -12.90
C LYS A 120 15.86 1.09 -12.67
N GLY A 121 15.21 0.37 -13.59
CA GLY A 121 15.02 -1.07 -13.40
C GLY A 121 14.43 -1.86 -14.57
N SER A 122 13.75 -1.23 -15.52
CA SER A 122 13.08 -1.97 -16.61
C SER A 122 13.81 -1.97 -17.96
N ALA A 123 15.06 -1.50 -18.03
CA ALA A 123 15.80 -1.43 -19.29
C ALA A 123 16.36 -2.78 -19.79
N LEU A 124 16.18 -3.88 -19.06
CA LEU A 124 16.82 -5.17 -19.39
C LEU A 124 15.89 -6.38 -19.60
N THR A 125 14.56 -6.23 -19.74
CA THR A 125 13.70 -7.45 -19.83
C THR A 125 12.59 -7.47 -20.88
N PHE A 126 12.39 -6.44 -21.71
CA PHE A 126 11.53 -6.59 -22.91
C PHE A 126 12.18 -5.99 -24.15
N MET A 127 12.34 -6.82 -25.17
CA MET A 127 12.99 -6.54 -26.46
C MET A 127 12.28 -5.42 -27.25
N GLY A 128 13.06 -4.53 -27.87
CA GLY A 128 12.63 -3.69 -29.01
C GLY A 128 13.47 -2.42 -29.21
N PRO A 129 14.05 -2.17 -30.40
CA PRO A 129 14.74 -0.92 -30.72
C PRO A 129 13.70 0.13 -31.14
N THR A 130 13.19 0.91 -30.20
CA THR A 130 12.31 2.04 -30.53
C THR A 130 12.64 3.23 -29.65
N HIS A 131 12.91 4.34 -30.34
CA HIS A 131 13.16 5.71 -29.90
C HIS A 131 13.04 5.99 -28.40
N GLN A 132 14.20 6.21 -27.76
CA GLN A 132 14.26 6.98 -26.53
C GLN A 132 13.88 8.44 -26.85
N PRO A 133 12.88 9.04 -26.18
CA PRO A 133 12.80 10.49 -26.12
C PRO A 133 14.00 10.99 -25.31
N GLU A 134 14.67 12.02 -25.83
CA GLU A 134 15.77 12.71 -25.15
C GLU A 134 15.28 13.27 -23.81
N SER A 135 15.51 12.50 -22.75
CA SER A 135 15.31 12.95 -21.37
C SER A 135 16.34 14.05 -21.09
N LEU A 136 15.83 15.23 -20.75
CA LEU A 136 16.57 16.36 -20.18
C LEU A 136 17.15 15.96 -18.81
N TRP A 137 18.19 15.12 -18.83
CA TRP A 137 18.94 14.72 -17.66
C TRP A 137 19.90 15.86 -17.30
N VAL A 138 19.64 16.55 -16.17
CA VAL A 138 20.50 17.63 -15.67
C VAL A 138 21.62 17.01 -14.84
N PRO A 139 22.92 17.11 -15.22
CA PRO A 139 23.98 16.29 -14.65
C PRO A 139 24.45 16.63 -13.23
N ASP A 140 23.97 17.71 -12.60
CA ASP A 140 24.66 18.32 -11.46
C ASP A 140 23.85 18.42 -10.15
N THR A 141 22.64 17.87 -10.08
CA THR A 141 22.00 17.65 -8.76
C THR A 141 22.50 16.33 -8.18
N PRO A 142 23.03 16.29 -6.94
CA PRO A 142 23.37 15.01 -6.31
C PRO A 142 22.11 14.15 -6.33
N GLU A 143 22.12 13.07 -7.12
CA GLU A 143 21.00 12.14 -7.15
C GLU A 143 20.75 11.69 -5.70
N PHE A 144 19.57 11.98 -5.16
CA PHE A 144 19.21 11.38 -3.89
C PHE A 144 19.35 9.87 -4.07
N ARG A 145 20.04 9.20 -3.15
CA ARG A 145 20.32 7.74 -3.21
C ARG A 145 19.08 6.87 -3.49
N TRP A 146 17.89 7.44 -3.34
CA TRP A 146 16.59 6.79 -3.47
C TRP A 146 15.74 7.25 -4.67
N ASP A 147 16.27 8.13 -5.53
CA ASP A 147 15.57 8.54 -6.75
C ASP A 147 15.78 7.51 -7.87
N GLY A 148 14.67 7.14 -8.53
CA GLY A 148 14.64 6.19 -9.63
C GLY A 148 14.53 4.72 -9.21
N MET A 149 14.24 4.39 -7.95
CA MET A 149 14.02 3.00 -7.53
C MET A 149 12.86 2.32 -8.28
N SER A 150 12.94 1.01 -8.47
CA SER A 150 11.82 0.23 -9.04
C SER A 150 10.67 0.21 -8.04
N ARG A 151 9.52 0.72 -8.45
CA ARG A 151 8.29 0.76 -7.63
C ARG A 151 7.50 -0.48 -7.98
N GLY A 152 7.55 -1.50 -7.13
CA GLY A 152 6.90 -2.79 -7.37
C GLY A 152 5.38 -2.67 -7.24
N VAL A 153 4.87 -2.95 -6.05
CA VAL A 153 3.43 -2.81 -5.76
C VAL A 153 3.03 -1.33 -5.68
N GLY A 154 3.96 -0.45 -5.32
CA GLY A 154 3.75 1.01 -5.36
C GLY A 154 3.77 1.65 -6.75
N SER A 155 3.90 0.86 -7.83
CA SER A 155 3.92 1.40 -9.20
C SER A 155 2.65 2.20 -9.51
N GLY A 156 2.81 3.39 -10.08
CA GLY A 156 1.69 4.25 -10.48
C GLY A 156 0.95 4.97 -9.35
N LEU A 157 1.35 4.77 -8.08
CA LEU A 157 0.76 5.50 -6.94
C LEU A 157 1.53 6.80 -6.67
N PRO A 158 0.87 7.97 -6.64
CA PRO A 158 1.53 9.22 -6.29
C PRO A 158 1.69 9.42 -4.78
N ASP A 159 1.01 8.60 -3.99
CA ASP A 159 0.94 8.72 -2.53
C ASP A 159 2.29 8.48 -1.83
N PRO A 160 2.49 9.10 -0.65
CA PRO A 160 3.68 8.88 0.18
C PRO A 160 3.98 7.42 0.45
N ALA A 161 5.28 7.11 0.57
CA ALA A 161 5.74 5.75 0.84
C ALA A 161 5.25 5.24 2.20
N LEU A 162 5.12 6.14 3.18
CA LEU A 162 4.55 5.84 4.49
C LEU A 162 3.16 5.21 4.35
N GLU A 163 2.30 5.76 3.51
CA GLU A 163 0.91 5.32 3.43
C GLU A 163 0.72 4.07 2.62
N VAL A 164 1.43 3.99 1.50
CA VAL A 164 1.43 2.79 0.67
C VAL A 164 2.04 1.62 1.46
N GLY A 165 3.12 1.88 2.20
CA GLY A 165 3.96 0.87 2.81
C GLY A 165 3.64 0.51 4.26
N VAL A 166 2.83 1.29 5.00
CA VAL A 166 2.61 1.04 6.44
C VAL A 166 2.04 -0.35 6.72
N ASN A 167 1.08 -0.81 5.91
CA ASN A 167 0.51 -2.15 6.04
C ASN A 167 1.52 -3.26 5.74
N TRP A 168 2.45 -3.04 4.81
CA TRP A 168 3.51 -4.00 4.52
C TRP A 168 4.59 -4.01 5.62
N ALA A 169 4.95 -2.83 6.14
CA ALA A 169 5.79 -2.69 7.31
C ALA A 169 5.18 -3.38 8.53
N ALA A 170 3.87 -3.26 8.74
CA ALA A 170 3.14 -4.01 9.76
C ALA A 170 3.28 -5.52 9.54
N GLY A 171 3.16 -6.00 8.30
CA GLY A 171 3.41 -7.41 7.94
C GLY A 171 4.82 -7.89 8.32
N VAL A 172 5.85 -7.09 8.03
CA VAL A 172 7.25 -7.37 8.44
C VAL A 172 7.35 -7.55 9.97
N VAL A 173 6.75 -6.65 10.74
CA VAL A 173 6.78 -6.71 12.21
C VAL A 173 5.94 -7.87 12.75
N GLN A 174 4.78 -8.15 12.16
CA GLN A 174 3.96 -9.32 12.50
C GLN A 174 4.74 -10.62 12.31
N SER A 175 5.49 -10.75 11.22
CA SER A 175 6.35 -11.91 10.97
C SER A 175 7.48 -12.02 11.98
N ALA A 176 8.09 -10.90 12.39
CA ALA A 176 9.09 -10.89 13.47
C ALA A 176 8.50 -11.40 14.80
N ILE A 177 7.35 -10.87 15.23
CA ILE A 177 6.66 -11.32 16.46
C ILE A 177 6.29 -12.81 16.36
N THR A 178 5.77 -13.24 15.20
CA THR A 178 5.36 -14.62 14.96
C THR A 178 6.55 -15.58 15.03
N SER A 179 7.71 -15.18 14.51
CA SER A 179 8.96 -15.94 14.59
C SER A 179 9.44 -16.09 16.04
N GLU A 180 9.40 -15.01 16.82
CA GLU A 180 9.83 -14.98 18.24
C GLU A 180 8.89 -15.80 19.15
N SER A 181 7.58 -15.73 18.91
CA SER A 181 6.55 -16.40 19.71
C SER A 181 6.27 -17.85 19.30
N GLY A 182 6.78 -18.29 18.14
CA GLY A 182 6.48 -19.62 17.59
C GLY A 182 5.06 -19.76 17.01
N GLY A 183 4.42 -18.65 16.64
CA GLY A 183 3.10 -18.61 16.00
C GLY A 183 3.09 -19.09 14.55
N TYR A 184 1.97 -18.86 13.86
CA TYR A 184 1.79 -19.23 12.45
C TYR A 184 1.76 -17.99 11.55
N GLY A 185 2.74 -17.85 10.65
CA GLY A 185 2.77 -16.74 9.70
C GLY A 185 1.70 -16.87 8.61
N THR A 186 1.47 -15.79 7.86
CA THR A 186 0.62 -15.79 6.67
C THR A 186 1.07 -16.89 5.70
N HIS A 187 0.12 -17.61 5.12
CA HIS A 187 0.33 -18.76 4.24
C HIS A 187 1.02 -19.96 4.89
N GLN A 188 1.19 -19.97 6.22
CA GLN A 188 1.64 -21.16 6.93
C GLN A 188 0.56 -22.24 6.86
N ARG A 189 0.98 -23.45 6.48
CA ARG A 189 0.15 -24.65 6.52
C ARG A 189 -0.19 -25.00 7.97
N VAL A 190 -1.46 -25.21 8.28
CA VAL A 190 -1.95 -25.56 9.62
C VAL A 190 -2.97 -26.71 9.59
N LYS A 191 -3.15 -27.36 10.73
CA LYS A 191 -4.17 -28.38 10.98
C LYS A 191 -4.96 -28.02 12.23
N VAL A 192 -6.28 -28.13 12.16
CA VAL A 192 -7.17 -27.93 13.30
C VAL A 192 -7.10 -29.15 14.22
N LYS A 193 -6.79 -28.96 15.50
CA LYS A 193 -6.66 -30.05 16.50
C LYS A 193 -7.84 -30.17 17.47
N ALA A 194 -8.70 -29.16 17.56
CA ALA A 194 -9.85 -29.12 18.46
C ALA A 194 -11.09 -28.48 17.80
N GLY A 195 -12.27 -28.66 18.40
CA GLY A 195 -13.54 -28.09 17.91
C GLY A 195 -14.19 -28.87 16.75
N PRO A 196 -15.28 -28.33 16.17
CA PRO A 196 -16.07 -28.97 15.11
C PRO A 196 -15.27 -29.27 13.83
N LEU A 197 -14.26 -28.44 13.55
CA LEU A 197 -13.41 -28.55 12.36
C LEU A 197 -12.15 -29.39 12.61
N LYS A 198 -12.09 -30.14 13.71
CA LYS A 198 -10.93 -30.98 14.05
C LYS A 198 -10.55 -31.91 12.90
N GLY A 199 -9.28 -31.88 12.54
CA GLY A 199 -8.71 -32.70 11.47
C GLY A 199 -8.59 -31.97 10.14
N HIS A 200 -9.39 -30.93 9.91
CA HIS A 200 -9.29 -30.09 8.71
C HIS A 200 -7.93 -29.39 8.66
N ARG A 201 -7.49 -29.11 7.44
CA ARG A 201 -6.21 -28.45 7.17
C ARG A 201 -6.43 -27.26 6.28
N GLY A 202 -5.54 -26.28 6.36
CA GLY A 202 -5.66 -25.05 5.59
C GLY A 202 -4.41 -24.20 5.66
N TYR A 203 -4.55 -22.97 5.19
CA TYR A 203 -3.50 -21.97 5.23
C TYR A 203 -3.95 -20.77 6.04
N VAL A 204 -3.07 -20.25 6.91
CA VAL A 204 -3.32 -18.97 7.58
C VAL A 204 -3.40 -17.87 6.53
N ARG A 205 -4.41 -17.02 6.63
CA ARG A 205 -4.64 -15.85 5.77
C ARG A 205 -4.43 -14.54 6.52
N GLU A 206 -4.91 -14.48 7.75
CA GLU A 206 -4.80 -13.30 8.60
C GLU A 206 -4.51 -13.71 10.04
N LEU A 207 -3.84 -12.81 10.77
CA LEU A 207 -3.48 -12.98 12.17
C LEU A 207 -4.37 -12.07 13.02
N GLY A 208 -5.02 -12.63 14.04
CA GLY A 208 -5.90 -11.90 14.95
C GLY A 208 -5.13 -11.28 16.10
N TRP A 209 -4.66 -10.05 15.90
CA TRP A 209 -4.00 -9.23 16.93
C TRP A 209 -5.03 -8.44 17.75
N VAL A 210 -4.77 -8.31 19.05
CA VAL A 210 -5.57 -7.46 19.96
C VAL A 210 -4.76 -6.20 20.25
N PHE A 211 -5.27 -5.04 19.84
CA PHE A 211 -4.63 -3.75 20.09
C PHE A 211 -5.09 -3.19 21.44
N ASN A 212 -4.14 -2.85 22.30
CA ASN A 212 -4.38 -2.21 23.59
C ASN A 212 -3.95 -0.74 23.49
N ASP A 213 -4.92 0.15 23.28
CA ASP A 213 -4.67 1.58 23.08
C ASP A 213 -4.18 2.30 24.35
N GLU A 214 -4.53 1.80 25.53
CA GLU A 214 -4.07 2.36 26.81
C GLU A 214 -2.57 2.09 27.01
N ALA A 215 -2.14 0.85 26.74
CA ALA A 215 -0.75 0.44 26.87
C ALA A 215 0.08 0.71 25.60
N GLN A 216 -0.56 1.13 24.49
CA GLN A 216 0.05 1.31 23.17
C GLN A 216 0.88 0.10 22.73
N THR A 217 0.31 -1.08 22.88
CA THR A 217 0.94 -2.36 22.54
C THR A 217 -0.09 -3.29 21.90
N VAL A 218 0.38 -4.37 21.29
CA VAL A 218 -0.48 -5.47 20.84
C VAL A 218 -0.28 -6.73 21.70
N GLU A 219 -1.32 -7.55 21.73
CA GLU A 219 -1.32 -8.91 22.26
C GLU A 219 -1.69 -9.90 21.15
N GLY A 220 -1.08 -11.10 21.16
CA GLY A 220 -1.45 -12.18 20.25
C GLY A 220 -0.29 -12.76 19.45
N PRO A 221 -0.60 -13.44 18.31
CA PRO A 221 -1.94 -13.58 17.73
C PRO A 221 -2.86 -14.43 18.62
N ALA A 222 -4.02 -13.90 18.98
CA ALA A 222 -5.03 -14.60 19.80
C ALA A 222 -5.80 -15.65 18.99
N GLY A 223 -5.89 -15.44 17.68
CA GLY A 223 -6.50 -16.35 16.72
C GLY A 223 -6.00 -16.10 15.31
N TYR A 224 -6.52 -16.87 14.36
CA TYR A 224 -6.14 -16.83 12.96
C TYR A 224 -7.37 -16.93 12.07
N VAL A 225 -7.35 -16.25 10.94
CA VAL A 225 -8.25 -16.53 9.82
C VAL A 225 -7.59 -17.59 8.95
N VAL A 226 -8.25 -18.74 8.78
CA VAL A 226 -7.70 -19.90 8.08
C VAL A 226 -8.57 -20.26 6.90
N ASP A 227 -7.91 -20.39 5.75
CA ASP A 227 -8.49 -20.90 4.51
C ASP A 227 -8.35 -22.44 4.48
N LEU A 228 -9.34 -23.12 5.04
CA LEU A 228 -9.39 -24.58 5.11
C LEU A 228 -9.69 -25.20 3.74
N ASP A 229 -9.02 -26.31 3.42
CA ASP A 229 -9.07 -26.98 2.11
C ASP A 229 -10.47 -27.46 1.72
N ASP A 230 -11.21 -27.97 2.69
CA ASP A 230 -12.48 -28.69 2.53
C ASP A 230 -13.64 -27.97 3.22
N VAL A 231 -13.52 -26.66 3.44
CA VAL A 231 -14.57 -25.80 4.00
C VAL A 231 -14.71 -24.59 3.09
N GLU A 232 -15.94 -24.22 2.75
CA GLU A 232 -16.21 -23.01 1.97
C GLU A 232 -15.91 -21.75 2.79
N GLY A 233 -15.36 -20.71 2.17
CA GLY A 233 -15.04 -19.45 2.85
C GLY A 233 -13.81 -19.50 3.77
N LEU A 234 -13.75 -18.57 4.73
CA LEU A 234 -12.64 -18.39 5.68
C LEU A 234 -13.14 -18.62 7.11
N GLU A 235 -12.34 -19.32 7.91
CA GLU A 235 -12.70 -19.68 9.29
C GLU A 235 -11.84 -18.95 10.32
N ARG A 236 -12.47 -18.43 11.38
CA ARG A 236 -11.76 -17.84 12.51
C ARG A 236 -11.50 -18.93 13.55
N LEU A 237 -10.24 -19.17 13.86
CA LEU A 237 -9.80 -20.24 14.74
C LEU A 237 -8.87 -19.69 15.83
N ASP A 238 -9.12 -20.08 17.07
CA ASP A 238 -8.24 -19.75 18.20
C ASP A 238 -6.85 -20.34 18.00
N ALA A 239 -5.82 -19.64 18.51
CA ALA A 239 -4.44 -20.05 18.32
C ALA A 239 -4.15 -21.44 18.90
N ASP A 240 -4.80 -21.77 20.02
CA ASP A 240 -4.70 -23.06 20.69
C ASP A 240 -5.52 -24.17 20.01
N HIS A 241 -6.27 -23.88 18.94
CA HIS A 241 -6.97 -24.88 18.13
C HIS A 241 -6.16 -25.37 16.93
N LEU A 242 -4.94 -24.84 16.72
CA LEU A 242 -4.12 -25.17 15.57
C LEU A 242 -2.85 -25.96 15.93
N THR A 243 -2.33 -26.70 14.95
CA THR A 243 -0.95 -27.19 14.90
C THR A 243 -0.33 -26.91 13.53
N ARG A 244 1.00 -26.86 13.48
CA ARG A 244 1.75 -26.68 12.23
C ARG A 244 1.56 -27.89 11.30
N GLY A 245 1.13 -27.63 10.07
CA GLY A 245 1.14 -28.60 8.97
C GLY A 245 2.43 -28.48 8.15
N ARG A 246 2.83 -29.58 7.49
CA ARG A 246 4.03 -29.67 6.64
C ARG A 246 3.81 -30.48 5.36
N ASP A 247 2.57 -30.87 5.11
CA ASP A 247 2.17 -31.70 3.97
C ASP A 247 2.29 -30.95 2.63
N HIS A 248 2.06 -29.64 2.65
CA HIS A 248 2.13 -28.79 1.45
C HIS A 248 2.69 -27.41 1.78
N GLN A 249 3.19 -26.76 0.73
CA GLN A 249 3.60 -25.36 0.75
C GLN A 249 2.62 -24.56 -0.10
N TRP A 250 2.23 -23.39 0.38
CA TRP A 250 1.43 -22.45 -0.40
C TRP A 250 2.08 -22.18 -1.77
N PRO A 251 1.31 -22.09 -2.86
CA PRO A 251 -0.16 -22.19 -2.92
C PRO A 251 -0.70 -23.60 -3.12
N ARG A 252 0.12 -24.66 -3.05
CA ARG A 252 -0.26 -26.04 -3.38
C ARG A 252 -1.27 -26.62 -2.38
N ARG A 253 -2.27 -27.36 -2.86
CA ARG A 253 -3.25 -28.10 -2.02
C ARG A 253 -3.26 -29.58 -2.39
N PRO A 254 -3.72 -30.47 -1.49
CA PRO A 254 -3.99 -31.85 -1.85
C PRO A 254 -4.95 -31.95 -3.03
N GLN A 255 -4.82 -33.00 -3.86
CA GLN A 255 -5.80 -33.25 -4.92
C GLN A 255 -7.16 -33.63 -4.31
N GLY A 256 -8.25 -33.16 -4.93
CA GLY A 256 -9.61 -33.48 -4.52
C GLY A 256 -10.18 -32.61 -3.39
N THR A 257 -9.45 -31.56 -2.96
CA THR A 257 -9.98 -30.56 -2.02
C THR A 257 -11.05 -29.69 -2.69
N LEU A 258 -11.99 -29.16 -1.89
CA LEU A 258 -13.04 -28.26 -2.42
C LEU A 258 -12.45 -27.02 -3.09
N LYS A 259 -11.30 -26.55 -2.60
CA LYS A 259 -10.59 -25.38 -3.13
C LYS A 259 -9.46 -25.79 -4.06
N VAL A 260 -9.38 -25.12 -5.21
CA VAL A 260 -8.25 -25.25 -6.13
C VAL A 260 -7.07 -24.41 -5.60
N ALA A 261 -5.85 -24.90 -5.80
CA ALA A 261 -4.60 -24.24 -5.43
C ALA A 261 -4.14 -23.24 -6.50
N PRO A 262 -3.76 -21.99 -6.15
CA PRO A 262 -4.63 -21.02 -5.43
C PRO A 262 -6.00 -20.91 -6.14
N PRO A 263 -6.99 -20.13 -5.64
CA PRO A 263 -8.05 -19.71 -6.54
C PRO A 263 -7.37 -19.21 -7.82
N PRO A 264 -7.84 -19.58 -9.03
CA PRO A 264 -7.36 -18.88 -10.22
C PRO A 264 -7.36 -17.40 -9.87
N LEU A 265 -6.31 -16.66 -10.24
CA LEU A 265 -6.14 -15.23 -9.92
C LEU A 265 -7.36 -14.36 -10.26
N ARG A 266 -8.33 -14.95 -10.93
CA ARG A 266 -9.66 -14.44 -11.18
C ARG A 266 -10.61 -15.44 -10.53
N ASP A 267 -11.20 -15.07 -9.39
CA ASP A 267 -12.59 -15.45 -9.14
C ASP A 267 -13.36 -15.25 -10.45
N PRO A 268 -14.37 -16.08 -10.79
CA PRO A 268 -15.21 -15.79 -11.93
C PRO A 268 -15.63 -14.33 -11.81
N LEU A 269 -15.16 -13.51 -12.76
CA LEU A 269 -15.36 -12.07 -12.68
C LEU A 269 -16.86 -11.88 -12.48
N PRO A 270 -17.27 -11.01 -11.54
CA PRO A 270 -18.69 -10.73 -11.37
C PRO A 270 -19.26 -10.43 -12.76
N PRO A 271 -20.49 -10.91 -13.05
CA PRO A 271 -21.10 -10.69 -14.36
C PRO A 271 -20.91 -9.23 -14.74
N ARG A 272 -20.40 -8.99 -15.96
CA ARG A 272 -20.13 -7.64 -16.44
C ARG A 272 -21.39 -6.79 -16.25
N LYS A 273 -21.24 -5.64 -15.61
CA LYS A 273 -22.32 -4.65 -15.49
C LYS A 273 -22.80 -4.27 -16.89
N THR A 274 -24.08 -4.00 -17.04
CA THR A 274 -24.53 -3.30 -18.25
C THR A 274 -24.02 -1.85 -18.21
N CYS A 275 -23.94 -1.17 -19.35
CA CYS A 275 -23.56 0.25 -19.40
C CYS A 275 -24.49 1.13 -18.55
N GLY A 276 -25.78 0.79 -18.47
CA GLY A 276 -26.74 1.46 -17.59
C GLY A 276 -26.43 1.27 -16.10
N GLN A 277 -26.10 0.05 -15.67
CA GLN A 277 -25.73 -0.25 -14.28
C GLN A 277 -24.42 0.41 -13.88
N ASP A 278 -23.43 0.41 -14.77
CA ASP A 278 -22.17 1.12 -14.55
C ASP A 278 -22.39 2.63 -14.37
N LEU A 279 -23.15 3.24 -15.27
CA LEU A 279 -23.49 4.67 -15.17
C LEU A 279 -24.29 4.99 -13.90
N GLU A 280 -25.27 4.16 -13.52
CA GLU A 280 -26.04 4.35 -12.29
C GLU A 280 -25.13 4.39 -11.06
N GLU A 281 -24.18 3.45 -10.94
CA GLU A 281 -23.22 3.43 -9.83
C GLU A 281 -22.30 4.66 -9.81
N ILE A 282 -21.86 5.14 -10.98
CA ILE A 282 -21.05 6.36 -11.11
C ILE A 282 -21.86 7.58 -10.67
N LEU A 283 -23.11 7.69 -11.10
CA LEU A 283 -24.00 8.80 -10.73
C LEU A 283 -24.36 8.78 -9.25
N ASP A 284 -24.58 7.60 -8.67
CA ASP A 284 -24.94 7.44 -7.25
C ASP A 284 -23.83 7.93 -6.32
N ARG A 285 -22.55 7.75 -6.70
CA ARG A 285 -21.40 8.23 -5.91
C ARG A 285 -20.93 9.64 -6.28
N ALA A 286 -21.31 10.15 -7.45
CA ALA A 286 -20.91 11.47 -7.89
C ALA A 286 -21.50 12.57 -7.00
N SER A 287 -20.69 13.59 -6.73
CA SER A 287 -21.10 14.79 -5.99
C SER A 287 -21.84 15.81 -6.87
N ASN A 288 -21.84 15.62 -8.18
CA ASN A 288 -22.48 16.47 -9.19
C ASN A 288 -23.14 15.64 -10.33
N PRO A 289 -24.00 14.65 -10.02
CA PRO A 289 -24.56 13.74 -11.02
C PRO A 289 -25.41 14.45 -12.07
N GLU A 290 -25.95 15.63 -11.76
CA GLU A 290 -26.75 16.47 -12.66
C GLU A 290 -26.00 16.94 -13.90
N ILE A 291 -24.66 16.90 -13.91
CA ILE A 291 -23.85 17.25 -15.09
C ILE A 291 -24.11 16.31 -16.28
N VAL A 292 -24.55 15.08 -16.02
CA VAL A 292 -24.88 14.10 -17.08
C VAL A 292 -26.36 14.27 -17.46
N PRO A 293 -26.68 14.87 -18.61
CA PRO A 293 -28.06 15.17 -18.98
C PRO A 293 -28.85 13.89 -19.28
N PRO A 294 -30.19 13.88 -19.08
CA PRO A 294 -31.02 12.68 -19.27
C PRO A 294 -30.86 12.00 -20.64
N GLN A 295 -30.67 12.79 -21.70
CA GLN A 295 -30.44 12.27 -23.05
C GLN A 295 -29.15 11.44 -23.12
N LEU A 296 -28.06 11.94 -22.55
CA LEU A 296 -26.79 11.22 -22.51
C LEU A 296 -26.90 9.96 -21.64
N ARG A 297 -27.63 10.01 -20.52
CA ARG A 297 -27.89 8.84 -19.69
C ARG A 297 -28.60 7.73 -20.48
N GLN A 298 -29.62 8.09 -21.26
CA GLN A 298 -30.34 7.14 -22.12
C GLN A 298 -29.45 6.57 -23.23
N THR A 299 -28.60 7.41 -23.84
CA THR A 299 -27.63 6.99 -24.84
C THR A 299 -26.64 5.98 -24.26
N ILE A 300 -26.04 6.26 -23.10
CA ILE A 300 -25.09 5.37 -22.42
C ILE A 300 -25.77 4.06 -21.98
N ALA A 301 -26.99 4.13 -21.43
CA ALA A 301 -27.73 2.92 -21.04
C ALA A 301 -28.00 1.97 -22.23
N SER A 302 -28.01 2.50 -23.45
CA SER A 302 -28.19 1.74 -24.70
C SER A 302 -26.88 1.32 -25.37
N ALA A 303 -25.72 1.70 -24.81
CA ALA A 303 -24.40 1.39 -25.36
C ALA A 303 -24.11 -0.12 -25.30
N LYS A 304 -23.22 -0.59 -26.18
CA LYS A 304 -22.85 -2.00 -26.31
C LYS A 304 -21.88 -2.45 -25.24
N GLU A 305 -20.82 -1.68 -25.04
CA GLU A 305 -19.74 -1.95 -24.10
C GLU A 305 -19.32 -0.66 -23.39
N HIS A 306 -18.66 -0.81 -22.25
CA HIS A 306 -18.03 0.27 -21.51
C HIS A 306 -16.62 -0.14 -21.10
N HIS A 307 -15.77 0.86 -20.91
CA HIS A 307 -14.37 0.69 -20.58
C HIS A 307 -13.92 1.78 -19.62
N HIS A 308 -12.91 1.47 -18.81
CA HIS A 308 -12.33 2.40 -17.84
C HIS A 308 -10.83 2.53 -18.10
N LEU A 309 -10.34 3.76 -18.16
CA LEU A 309 -8.93 4.08 -18.31
C LEU A 309 -8.52 5.11 -17.26
N THR A 310 -7.42 4.87 -16.55
CA THR A 310 -6.83 5.92 -15.69
C THR A 310 -5.98 6.83 -16.57
N LEU A 311 -6.31 8.13 -16.60
CA LEU A 311 -5.61 9.13 -17.40
C LEU A 311 -4.51 9.84 -16.60
N ASP A 312 -4.80 10.17 -15.34
CA ASP A 312 -3.89 10.90 -14.47
C ASP A 312 -4.07 10.46 -13.02
N ALA A 313 -2.99 10.54 -12.25
CA ALA A 313 -2.98 10.36 -10.81
C ALA A 313 -1.87 11.24 -10.23
N GLN A 314 -2.17 12.07 -9.24
CA GLN A 314 -1.17 12.88 -8.56
C GLN A 314 -1.56 13.08 -7.10
N ALA A 315 -0.60 13.52 -6.29
CA ALA A 315 -0.82 13.87 -4.91
C ALA A 315 -0.13 15.20 -4.57
N THR A 316 -0.82 16.04 -3.79
CA THR A 316 -0.19 17.19 -3.16
C THR A 316 0.51 16.77 -1.88
N PRO A 317 1.66 17.38 -1.58
CA PRO A 317 2.41 17.05 -0.39
C PRO A 317 1.80 17.82 0.82
N ALA A 318 1.99 17.33 2.06
CA ALA A 318 1.53 18.00 3.29
C ALA A 318 1.88 19.51 3.39
N PRO A 319 1.10 20.35 4.13
CA PRO A 319 -0.03 19.98 4.99
C PRO A 319 -1.39 19.90 4.29
N GLN A 320 -1.61 20.56 3.15
CA GLN A 320 -2.86 20.47 2.37
C GLN A 320 -2.86 19.25 1.45
N ARG A 321 -2.69 18.08 2.06
CA ARG A 321 -2.48 16.84 1.34
C ARG A 321 -3.81 16.27 0.83
N PHE A 322 -3.84 15.97 -0.46
CA PHE A 322 -4.87 15.16 -1.11
C PHE A 322 -4.29 14.50 -2.36
N THR A 323 -4.93 13.43 -2.78
CA THR A 323 -4.62 12.66 -3.98
C THR A 323 -5.78 12.79 -4.94
N TRP A 324 -5.50 13.02 -6.22
CA TRP A 324 -6.51 12.94 -7.26
C TRP A 324 -6.21 11.82 -8.25
N HIS A 325 -7.27 11.22 -8.77
CA HIS A 325 -7.22 10.31 -9.90
C HIS A 325 -8.24 10.76 -10.94
N VAL A 326 -7.86 10.71 -12.20
CA VAL A 326 -8.75 10.96 -13.33
C VAL A 326 -9.01 9.62 -14.02
N LEU A 327 -10.25 9.16 -13.96
CA LEU A 327 -10.73 8.00 -14.69
C LEU A 327 -11.57 8.46 -15.88
N MET A 328 -11.29 7.91 -17.05
CA MET A 328 -12.13 8.05 -18.24
C MET A 328 -12.99 6.81 -18.41
N HIS A 329 -14.30 7.02 -18.39
CA HIS A 329 -15.31 6.05 -18.73
C HIS A 329 -15.72 6.33 -20.17
N TRP A 330 -15.50 5.37 -21.07
CA TRP A 330 -15.98 5.51 -22.44
C TRP A 330 -16.93 4.38 -22.80
N TYR A 331 -18.02 4.74 -23.49
CA TYR A 331 -19.15 3.89 -23.80
C TYR A 331 -19.27 3.74 -25.31
N GLN A 332 -19.16 2.51 -25.81
CA GLN A 332 -19.24 2.20 -27.23
C GLN A 332 -20.70 2.18 -27.69
N LEU A 333 -21.11 3.14 -28.54
CA LEU A 333 -22.51 3.33 -28.91
C LEU A 333 -22.99 2.37 -30.02
N THR A 334 -22.06 1.85 -30.82
CA THR A 334 -22.33 0.97 -31.95
C THR A 334 -21.54 -0.33 -31.84
N GLU A 335 -21.73 -1.28 -32.75
CA GLU A 335 -21.00 -2.56 -32.75
C GLU A 335 -19.55 -2.43 -33.25
N HIS A 336 -19.24 -1.39 -34.02
CA HIS A 336 -17.92 -1.17 -34.58
C HIS A 336 -17.24 0.02 -33.90
N TYR A 337 -15.95 -0.13 -33.59
CA TYR A 337 -15.18 0.94 -32.97
C TYR A 337 -14.95 2.10 -33.95
N ALA A 338 -15.40 3.29 -33.59
CA ALA A 338 -15.04 4.56 -34.23
C ALA A 338 -15.07 5.67 -33.16
N ASP A 339 -14.11 6.60 -33.21
CA ASP A 339 -13.95 7.64 -32.18
C ASP A 339 -15.16 8.61 -32.12
N ASP A 340 -15.90 8.77 -33.21
CA ASP A 340 -17.15 9.54 -33.27
C ASP A 340 -18.39 8.76 -32.79
N GLN A 341 -18.22 7.49 -32.41
CA GLN A 341 -19.27 6.58 -31.97
C GLN A 341 -19.09 6.12 -30.51
N ARG A 342 -18.47 6.97 -29.69
CA ARG A 342 -18.37 6.77 -28.25
C ARG A 342 -18.91 7.96 -27.46
N ALA A 343 -19.36 7.69 -26.24
CA ALA A 343 -19.63 8.72 -25.26
C ALA A 343 -18.56 8.65 -24.17
N ASP A 344 -17.90 9.78 -23.90
CA ASP A 344 -16.85 9.88 -22.88
C ASP A 344 -17.42 10.58 -21.64
N LEU A 345 -17.03 10.10 -20.46
CA LEU A 345 -17.35 10.64 -19.16
C LEU A 345 -16.08 10.59 -18.31
N TYR A 346 -15.68 11.72 -17.75
CA TYR A 346 -14.48 11.83 -16.95
C TYR A 346 -14.88 11.91 -15.48
N GLU A 347 -14.32 11.03 -14.65
CA GLU A 347 -14.50 10.98 -13.20
C GLU A 347 -13.20 11.44 -12.53
N VAL A 348 -13.27 12.54 -11.79
CA VAL A 348 -12.21 13.05 -10.93
C VAL A 348 -12.49 12.60 -9.50
N ILE A 349 -11.63 11.70 -9.01
CA ILE A 349 -11.71 11.14 -7.66
C ILE A 349 -10.72 11.90 -6.78
N ILE A 350 -11.22 12.58 -5.76
CA ILE A 350 -10.42 13.33 -4.79
C ILE A 350 -10.43 12.59 -3.45
N LYS A 351 -9.24 12.28 -2.94
CA LYS A 351 -9.03 11.63 -1.64
C LYS A 351 -8.19 12.54 -0.75
N ARG A 352 -8.53 12.66 0.53
CA ARG A 352 -7.67 13.34 1.52
C ARG A 352 -6.40 12.54 1.82
N HIS A 353 -6.52 11.21 1.76
CA HIS A 353 -5.42 10.30 1.92
C HIS A 353 -5.61 8.99 1.15
N LEU A 354 -4.59 8.13 1.07
CA LEU A 354 -4.64 6.91 0.26
C LEU A 354 -5.85 6.04 0.66
N HIS A 355 -6.09 5.91 1.96
CA HIS A 355 -7.19 5.16 2.56
C HIS A 355 -8.41 6.02 2.94
N ASP A 356 -8.70 7.08 2.18
CA ASP A 356 -9.88 7.92 2.44
C ASP A 356 -11.15 7.06 2.35
N ALA A 357 -11.89 6.97 3.46
CA ALA A 357 -13.13 6.19 3.56
C ALA A 357 -14.31 6.86 2.84
N SER A 358 -14.18 8.12 2.44
CA SER A 358 -15.23 8.89 1.78
C SER A 358 -14.64 9.78 0.69
N PRO A 359 -14.06 9.16 -0.36
CA PRO A 359 -13.56 9.92 -1.51
C PRO A 359 -14.69 10.74 -2.14
N LYS A 360 -14.35 11.92 -2.64
CA LYS A 360 -15.30 12.74 -3.41
C LYS A 360 -15.12 12.44 -4.89
N HIS A 361 -16.23 12.20 -5.57
CA HIS A 361 -16.27 11.91 -6.99
C HIS A 361 -16.91 13.07 -7.72
N TYR A 362 -16.26 13.58 -8.75
CA TYR A 362 -16.80 14.64 -9.58
C TYR A 362 -16.76 14.25 -11.05
N LEU A 363 -17.79 14.63 -11.79
CA LEU A 363 -17.94 14.27 -13.20
C LEU A 363 -17.69 15.49 -14.11
N ALA A 364 -17.08 15.24 -15.25
CA ALA A 364 -16.91 16.16 -16.36
C ALA A 364 -17.26 15.46 -17.69
N LEU A 365 -17.88 16.19 -18.62
CA LEU A 365 -18.25 15.66 -19.94
C LEU A 365 -17.16 15.85 -21.00
N ARG A 366 -16.14 16.65 -20.69
CA ARG A 366 -15.02 16.97 -21.58
C ARG A 366 -13.72 16.89 -20.81
N GLU A 367 -12.67 16.42 -21.46
CA GLU A 367 -11.32 16.37 -20.89
C GLU A 367 -10.81 17.77 -20.50
N ASP A 368 -11.09 18.77 -21.35
CA ASP A 368 -10.69 20.17 -21.14
C ASP A 368 -11.21 20.75 -19.80
N ASP A 369 -12.31 20.22 -19.26
CA ASP A 369 -12.92 20.70 -18.02
C ASP A 369 -12.26 20.08 -16.76
N VAL A 370 -11.47 19.02 -16.92
CA VAL A 370 -10.84 18.27 -15.81
C VAL A 370 -9.86 19.10 -15.00
N PRO A 371 -8.91 19.85 -15.60
CA PRO A 371 -7.97 20.68 -14.82
C PRO A 371 -8.67 21.72 -13.95
N ASP A 372 -9.68 22.40 -14.48
CA ASP A 372 -10.47 23.39 -13.75
C ASP A 372 -11.29 22.73 -12.62
N LEU A 373 -11.79 21.52 -12.85
CA LEU A 373 -12.48 20.75 -11.83
C LEU A 373 -11.55 20.36 -10.69
N ILE A 374 -10.35 19.84 -11.00
CA ILE A 374 -9.32 19.56 -10.01
C ILE A 374 -9.02 20.83 -9.22
N ALA A 375 -8.67 21.94 -9.88
CA ALA A 375 -8.33 23.20 -9.21
C ALA A 375 -9.42 23.69 -8.25
N ARG A 376 -10.70 23.59 -8.62
CA ARG A 376 -11.83 23.92 -7.73
C ARG A 376 -11.89 22.98 -6.52
N CYS A 377 -11.68 21.69 -6.72
CA CYS A 377 -11.64 20.71 -5.64
C CYS A 377 -10.47 20.98 -4.68
N MET A 378 -9.32 21.38 -5.20
CA MET A 378 -8.15 21.77 -4.39
C MET A 378 -8.49 22.98 -3.51
N ALA A 379 -9.08 24.03 -4.10
CA ALA A 379 -9.44 25.25 -3.38
C ALA A 379 -10.53 25.03 -2.31
N ALA A 380 -11.38 24.01 -2.46
CA ALA A 380 -12.42 23.67 -1.48
C ALA A 380 -11.92 22.74 -0.36
N ALA A 381 -10.69 22.22 -0.47
CA ALA A 381 -10.06 21.39 0.55
C ALA A 381 -9.21 22.21 1.54
N GLU A 382 -8.86 23.45 1.20
CA GLU A 382 -8.29 24.48 2.08
C GLU A 382 -9.36 25.09 3.00
#